data_AF-A0AAJ1Y0M6-F1
#
_entry.id   AF-A0AAJ1Y0M6-F1
#
_cell.length_a   1.000
_cell.length_b   1.000
_cell.length_c   1.000
_cell.angle_alpha   90.00
_cell.angle_beta   90.00
_cell.angle_gamma   90.00
#
_symmetry.space_group_name_H-M   'P 1'
#
loop_
_entity.id
_entity.type
_entity.pdbx_description
1 polymer ?
#
loop_
_entity_poly.entity_id
_entity_poly.type
_entity_poly.pdbx_seq_one_letter_code
_entity_poly.pdbx_strand_id
1 'polypeptide(L)'
;KKQQIYDFQQFLLTSKPKRKETLSNKTINMIIIHLQKLFNVAMKEGLSYENPCNQIDKLKVQKKEIDFWTLDEFTTFISHIDKNKPFLKVFYQFAFFTGMRAGEMIALTWSDIDFYNQTVRINKSAKLINGNYVTTTPKTESSNRYITINSKITAMLKKWQEIQPKLLIDNFQNIDSDKLLVFQYSEKHPSSDYYSKQIKKIIVKNNLNLKPIRLHDFRHSHVALLIHNNEKNTTIKERLGHSSITTTIDTYGHLYPNSQKSMSDKFDNYDIFEL
;
A
#
# COMPACT_ATOMS: atom_id res chain seq x y z
N LYS A 1 -14.86 38.18 -0.75
CA LYS A 1 -14.12 37.00 -0.25
C LYS A 1 -14.41 35.73 -1.07
N LYS A 2 -15.66 35.30 -1.25
CA LYS A 2 -16.00 34.11 -2.09
C LYS A 2 -15.39 34.16 -3.51
N GLN A 3 -15.62 35.26 -4.23
CA GLN A 3 -15.11 35.42 -5.60
C GLN A 3 -13.58 35.23 -5.66
N GLN A 4 -12.84 35.75 -4.68
CA GLN A 4 -11.39 35.58 -4.61
C GLN A 4 -10.95 34.12 -4.45
N ILE A 5 -11.72 33.30 -3.71
CA ILE A 5 -11.42 31.85 -3.59
C ILE A 5 -11.76 31.12 -4.90
N TYR A 6 -12.83 31.51 -5.57
CA TYR A 6 -13.16 30.99 -6.90
C TYR A 6 -12.07 31.35 -7.92
N ASP A 7 -11.68 32.63 -8.00
CA ASP A 7 -10.62 33.10 -8.88
C ASP A 7 -9.29 32.39 -8.57
N PHE A 8 -9.00 32.14 -7.28
CA PHE A 8 -7.86 31.35 -6.88
C PHE A 8 -7.95 29.89 -7.35
N GLN A 9 -9.12 29.26 -7.28
CA GLN A 9 -9.33 27.91 -7.82
C GLN A 9 -9.13 27.88 -9.34
N GLN A 10 -9.62 28.89 -10.07
CA GLN A 10 -9.42 29.04 -11.52
C GLN A 10 -7.95 29.30 -11.88
N PHE A 11 -7.24 30.10 -11.07
CA PHE A 11 -5.81 30.30 -11.21
C PHE A 11 -5.05 28.98 -11.02
N LEU A 12 -5.40 28.16 -10.02
CA LEU A 12 -4.76 26.87 -9.79
C LEU A 12 -4.93 25.89 -10.97
N LEU A 13 -6.07 25.93 -11.65
CA LEU A 13 -6.33 25.12 -12.86
C LEU A 13 -5.37 25.44 -14.01
N THR A 14 -4.98 26.70 -14.15
CA THR A 14 -4.07 27.16 -15.22
C THR A 14 -2.61 27.23 -14.78
N SER A 15 -2.35 27.17 -13.47
CA SER A 15 -1.01 27.22 -12.89
C SER A 15 -0.15 26.02 -13.30
N LYS A 16 1.10 26.30 -13.67
CA LYS A 16 2.13 25.28 -13.98
C LYS A 16 3.21 25.34 -12.90
N PRO A 17 3.19 24.47 -11.88
CA PRO A 17 4.32 24.31 -10.96
C PRO A 17 5.61 23.95 -11.72
N LYS A 18 6.76 24.01 -11.02
CA LYS A 18 8.14 23.74 -11.54
C LYS A 18 8.31 22.47 -12.40
N ARG A 19 7.32 21.57 -12.45
CA ARG A 19 7.29 20.34 -13.28
C ARG A 19 6.58 20.49 -14.65
N LYS A 20 6.31 21.70 -15.15
CA LYS A 20 5.73 22.01 -16.48
C LYS A 20 4.31 21.49 -16.77
N GLU A 21 3.73 20.65 -15.92
CA GLU A 21 2.34 20.16 -16.02
C GLU A 21 1.39 20.97 -15.14
N THR A 22 0.11 21.04 -15.51
CA THR A 22 -0.95 21.64 -14.70
C THR A 22 -1.27 20.78 -13.47
N LEU A 23 -1.85 21.39 -12.43
CA LEU A 23 -2.24 20.67 -11.22
C LEU A 23 -3.44 19.75 -11.47
N SER A 24 -3.41 18.54 -10.91
CA SER A 24 -4.57 17.66 -10.94
C SER A 24 -5.73 18.22 -10.11
N ASN A 25 -6.98 17.97 -10.52
CA ASN A 25 -8.18 18.36 -9.75
C ASN A 25 -8.14 17.89 -8.29
N LYS A 26 -7.57 16.70 -8.03
CA LYS A 26 -7.37 16.18 -6.66
C LYS A 26 -6.43 17.07 -5.86
N THR A 27 -5.33 17.51 -6.45
CA THR A 27 -4.37 18.41 -5.80
C THR A 27 -5.01 19.76 -5.52
N ILE A 28 -5.75 20.33 -6.48
CA ILE A 28 -6.45 21.60 -6.30
C ILE A 28 -7.48 21.50 -5.18
N ASN A 29 -8.31 20.46 -5.17
CA ASN A 29 -9.25 20.20 -4.08
C ASN A 29 -8.56 20.10 -2.72
N MET A 30 -7.38 19.46 -2.63
CA MET A 30 -6.60 19.39 -1.40
C MET A 30 -6.11 20.77 -0.92
N ILE A 31 -5.68 21.63 -1.85
CA ILE A 31 -5.28 23.01 -1.54
C ILE A 31 -6.48 23.79 -0.97
N ILE A 32 -7.64 23.71 -1.62
CA ILE A 32 -8.87 24.36 -1.15
C ILE A 32 -9.30 23.81 0.23
N ILE A 33 -9.18 22.50 0.47
CA ILE A 33 -9.46 21.90 1.78
C ILE A 33 -8.51 22.43 2.86
N HIS A 34 -7.22 22.60 2.56
CA HIS A 34 -6.28 23.19 3.52
C HIS A 34 -6.62 24.66 3.82
N LEU A 35 -7.00 25.42 2.79
CA LEU A 35 -7.43 26.81 2.96
C LEU A 35 -8.72 26.90 3.79
N GLN A 36 -9.68 26.01 3.53
CA GLN A 36 -10.90 25.89 4.33
C GLN A 36 -10.58 25.61 5.81
N LYS A 37 -9.63 24.71 6.09
CA LYS A 37 -9.18 24.45 7.47
C LYS A 37 -8.54 25.68 8.12
N LEU A 38 -7.73 26.43 7.38
CA LEU A 38 -7.12 27.66 7.87
C LEU A 38 -8.18 28.71 8.24
N PHE A 39 -9.20 28.91 7.39
CA PHE A 39 -10.31 29.81 7.69
C PHE A 39 -11.17 29.32 8.87
N ASN A 40 -11.36 28.01 9.04
CA ASN A 40 -12.04 27.48 10.23
C ASN A 40 -11.29 27.84 11.53
N VAL A 41 -9.95 27.79 11.52
CA VAL A 41 -9.13 28.23 12.66
C VAL A 41 -9.29 29.74 12.86
N ALA A 42 -9.19 30.54 11.79
CA ALA A 42 -9.38 31.98 11.88
C ALA A 42 -10.76 32.37 12.43
N MET A 43 -11.81 31.62 12.10
CA MET A 43 -13.14 31.82 12.69
C MET A 43 -13.18 31.51 14.18
N LYS A 44 -12.55 30.40 14.61
CA LYS A 44 -12.47 30.02 16.02
C LYS A 44 -11.75 31.08 16.87
N GLU A 45 -10.73 31.72 16.30
CA GLU A 45 -9.96 32.79 16.94
C GLU A 45 -10.61 34.19 16.79
N GLY A 46 -11.81 34.30 16.20
CA GLY A 46 -12.51 35.58 16.00
C GLY A 46 -11.89 36.49 14.92
N LEU A 47 -10.93 36.01 14.14
CA LEU A 47 -10.27 36.75 13.05
C LEU A 47 -11.10 36.79 11.76
N SER A 48 -12.12 35.93 11.66
CA SER A 48 -13.08 35.93 10.55
C SER A 48 -14.47 35.55 11.04
N TYR A 49 -15.50 36.17 10.48
CA TYR A 49 -16.90 35.84 10.79
C TYR A 49 -17.47 34.73 9.89
N GLU A 50 -16.81 34.45 8.76
CA GLU A 50 -17.24 33.46 7.77
C GLU A 50 -16.06 32.70 7.16
N ASN A 51 -16.35 31.51 6.62
CA ASN A 51 -15.40 30.74 5.83
C ASN A 51 -15.76 30.82 4.34
N PRO A 52 -15.01 31.60 3.53
CA PRO A 52 -15.33 31.80 2.12
C PRO A 52 -15.10 30.55 1.26
N CYS A 53 -14.41 29.52 1.77
CA CYS A 53 -14.18 28.26 1.07
C CYS A 53 -15.37 27.30 1.13
N ASN A 54 -16.32 27.49 2.06
CA ASN A 54 -17.47 26.59 2.22
C ASN A 54 -18.41 26.57 1.01
N GLN A 55 -18.36 27.62 0.18
CA GLN A 55 -19.25 27.79 -0.99
C GLN A 55 -18.54 27.49 -2.32
N ILE A 56 -17.40 26.79 -2.27
CA ILE A 56 -16.63 26.43 -3.45
C ILE A 56 -16.83 24.95 -3.74
N ASP A 57 -17.35 24.67 -4.93
CA ASP A 57 -17.55 23.31 -5.39
C ASP A 57 -16.21 22.61 -5.60
N LYS A 58 -16.18 21.34 -5.21
CA LYS A 58 -15.03 20.47 -5.49
C LYS A 58 -15.01 20.17 -6.98
N LEU A 59 -13.82 20.26 -7.56
CA LEU A 59 -13.60 19.83 -8.94
C LEU A 59 -13.83 18.32 -9.04
N LYS A 60 -14.47 17.88 -10.13
CA LYS A 60 -14.67 16.44 -10.40
C LYS A 60 -13.32 15.74 -10.50
N VAL A 61 -13.13 14.69 -9.71
CA VAL A 61 -11.94 13.84 -9.76
C VAL A 61 -12.36 12.51 -10.38
N GLN A 62 -11.80 12.21 -11.56
CA GLN A 62 -11.98 10.88 -12.14
C GLN A 62 -11.29 9.85 -11.25
N LYS A 63 -12.01 8.77 -10.91
CA LYS A 63 -11.40 7.62 -10.25
C LYS A 63 -10.46 6.96 -11.26
N LYS A 64 -9.17 6.88 -10.93
CA LYS A 64 -8.22 6.10 -11.72
C LYS A 64 -8.47 4.62 -11.47
N GLU A 65 -8.39 3.82 -12.53
CA GLU A 65 -8.30 2.36 -12.39
C GLU A 65 -7.06 1.99 -11.57
N ILE A 66 -7.19 0.89 -10.86
CA ILE A 66 -6.15 0.43 -9.94
C ILE A 66 -5.24 -0.51 -10.69
N ASP A 67 -3.96 -0.17 -10.70
CA ASP A 67 -2.93 -1.07 -11.18
C ASP A 67 -2.68 -2.17 -10.15
N PHE A 68 -2.67 -3.41 -10.61
CA PHE A 68 -2.32 -4.59 -9.83
C PHE A 68 -1.83 -5.70 -10.76
N TRP A 69 -1.04 -6.64 -10.25
CA TRP A 69 -0.66 -7.84 -10.98
C TRP A 69 -1.50 -9.05 -10.58
N THR A 70 -1.85 -9.88 -11.56
CA THR A 70 -2.35 -11.23 -11.31
C THR A 70 -1.25 -12.13 -10.73
N LEU A 71 -1.62 -13.33 -10.26
CA LEU A 71 -0.65 -14.31 -9.80
C LEU A 71 0.34 -14.71 -10.91
N ASP A 72 -0.11 -14.81 -12.15
CA ASP A 72 0.72 -15.19 -13.30
C ASP A 72 1.70 -14.09 -13.69
N GLU A 73 1.23 -12.84 -13.73
CA GLU A 73 2.09 -11.66 -13.95
C GLU A 73 3.16 -11.55 -12.86
N PHE A 74 2.76 -11.76 -11.59
CA PHE A 74 3.68 -11.75 -10.47
C PHE A 74 4.69 -12.89 -10.52
N THR A 75 4.26 -14.10 -10.90
CA THR A 75 5.14 -15.27 -11.05
C THR A 75 6.17 -15.03 -12.16
N THR A 76 5.74 -14.42 -13.27
CA THR A 76 6.61 -13.99 -14.36
C THR A 76 7.63 -12.96 -13.88
N PHE A 77 7.23 -11.98 -13.08
CA PHE A 77 8.16 -11.00 -12.51
C PHE A 77 9.20 -11.65 -11.57
N ILE A 78 8.76 -12.51 -10.64
CA ILE A 78 9.63 -13.14 -9.65
C ILE A 78 10.67 -14.08 -10.28
N SER A 79 10.32 -14.77 -11.38
CA SER A 79 11.25 -15.69 -12.06
C SER A 79 12.45 -14.98 -12.70
N HIS A 80 12.34 -13.68 -12.98
CA HIS A 80 13.39 -12.85 -13.60
C HIS A 80 14.24 -12.07 -12.58
N ILE A 81 14.03 -12.29 -11.28
CA ILE A 81 14.90 -11.73 -10.24
C ILE A 81 16.22 -12.49 -10.23
N ASP A 82 17.32 -11.74 -10.30
CA ASP A 82 18.69 -12.26 -10.23
C ASP A 82 18.89 -13.15 -8.99
N LYS A 83 19.44 -14.35 -9.19
CA LYS A 83 19.74 -15.31 -8.12
C LYS A 83 20.71 -14.74 -7.07
N ASN A 84 21.56 -13.78 -7.47
CA ASN A 84 22.49 -13.09 -6.59
C ASN A 84 21.82 -12.02 -5.72
N LYS A 85 20.51 -11.78 -5.89
CA LYS A 85 19.73 -10.81 -5.11
C LYS A 85 18.53 -11.48 -4.43
N PRO A 86 18.74 -12.52 -3.59
CA PRO A 86 17.66 -13.27 -2.96
C PRO A 86 16.74 -12.37 -2.11
N PHE A 87 17.29 -11.30 -1.51
CA PHE A 87 16.54 -10.34 -0.71
C PHE A 87 15.40 -9.64 -1.50
N LEU A 88 15.55 -9.44 -2.81
CA LEU A 88 14.48 -8.87 -3.65
C LEU A 88 13.32 -9.85 -3.77
N LYS A 89 13.65 -11.13 -3.99
CA LYS A 89 12.66 -12.19 -4.13
C LYS A 89 11.86 -12.38 -2.84
N VAL A 90 12.55 -12.44 -1.70
CA VAL A 90 11.93 -12.49 -0.36
C VAL A 90 11.00 -11.29 -0.13
N PHE A 91 11.48 -10.08 -0.42
CA PHE A 91 10.70 -8.85 -0.25
C PHE A 91 9.42 -8.83 -1.10
N TYR A 92 9.51 -9.12 -2.40
CA TYR A 92 8.34 -9.05 -3.27
C TYR A 92 7.35 -10.19 -3.04
N GLN A 93 7.81 -11.41 -2.75
CA GLN A 93 6.92 -12.51 -2.37
C GLN A 93 6.18 -12.17 -1.09
N PHE A 94 6.87 -11.64 -0.08
CA PHE A 94 6.22 -11.22 1.14
C PHE A 94 5.21 -10.08 0.88
N ALA A 95 5.57 -9.07 0.08
CA ALA A 95 4.66 -7.96 -0.26
C ALA A 95 3.37 -8.45 -0.93
N PHE A 96 3.50 -9.34 -1.93
CA PHE A 96 2.38 -9.86 -2.71
C PHE A 96 1.43 -10.73 -1.89
N PHE A 97 1.93 -11.59 -0.99
CA PHE A 97 1.09 -12.52 -0.23
C PHE A 97 0.60 -11.98 1.13
N THR A 98 1.14 -10.84 1.58
CA THR A 98 0.71 -10.21 2.84
C THR A 98 -0.12 -8.95 2.63
N GLY A 99 0.09 -8.23 1.52
CA GLY A 99 -0.53 -6.92 1.29
C GLY A 99 -0.09 -5.84 2.28
N MET A 100 1.03 -6.03 2.97
CA MET A 100 1.58 -5.03 3.88
C MET A 100 1.98 -3.74 3.15
N ARG A 101 1.89 -2.61 3.85
CA ARG A 101 2.37 -1.34 3.28
C ARG A 101 3.90 -1.35 3.24
N ALA A 102 4.48 -0.75 2.21
CA ALA A 102 5.94 -0.67 2.06
C ALA A 102 6.66 -0.13 3.31
N GLY A 103 6.11 0.91 3.95
CA GLY A 103 6.66 1.47 5.19
C GLY A 103 6.60 0.49 6.36
N GLU A 104 5.54 -0.32 6.47
CA GLU A 104 5.41 -1.39 7.48
C GLU A 104 6.46 -2.49 7.21
N MET A 105 6.62 -2.89 5.95
CA MET A 105 7.60 -3.91 5.56
C MET A 105 9.03 -3.48 5.88
N ILE A 106 9.46 -2.29 5.44
CA ILE A 106 10.84 -1.86 5.65
C ILE A 106 11.18 -1.62 7.12
N ALA A 107 10.18 -1.48 8.01
CA ALA A 107 10.34 -1.34 9.45
C ALA A 107 10.32 -2.67 10.22
N LEU A 108 10.06 -3.79 9.52
CA LEU A 108 9.86 -5.08 10.16
C LEU A 108 11.16 -5.61 10.75
N THR A 109 11.11 -6.06 12.00
CA THR A 109 12.21 -6.72 12.73
C THR A 109 11.91 -8.21 12.88
N TRP A 110 12.93 -9.04 13.09
CA TRP A 110 12.73 -10.48 13.29
C TRP A 110 11.86 -10.80 14.51
N SER A 111 11.91 -9.97 15.56
CA SER A 111 11.04 -10.10 16.75
C SER A 111 9.55 -9.84 16.48
N ASP A 112 9.20 -9.26 15.33
CA ASP A 112 7.80 -9.08 14.95
C ASP A 112 7.19 -10.33 14.31
N ILE A 113 7.99 -11.36 14.02
CA ILE A 113 7.56 -12.58 13.35
C ILE A 113 7.50 -13.72 14.36
N ASP A 114 6.29 -14.22 14.59
CA ASP A 114 6.07 -15.43 15.37
C ASP A 114 6.01 -16.62 14.41
N PHE A 115 7.11 -17.36 14.32
CA PHE A 115 7.21 -18.55 13.47
C PHE A 115 6.41 -19.75 13.98
N TYR A 116 6.06 -19.80 15.27
CA TYR A 116 5.27 -20.87 15.85
C TYR A 116 3.79 -20.69 15.49
N ASN A 117 3.25 -19.51 15.78
CA ASN A 117 1.87 -19.16 15.46
C ASN A 117 1.69 -18.74 13.98
N GLN A 118 2.77 -18.62 13.22
CA GLN A 118 2.79 -18.13 11.83
C GLN A 118 2.09 -16.78 11.69
N THR A 119 2.45 -15.83 12.55
CA THR A 119 1.90 -14.48 12.52
C THR A 119 2.98 -13.41 12.40
N VAL A 120 2.61 -12.27 11.86
CA VAL A 120 3.46 -11.07 11.78
C VAL A 120 2.75 -9.94 12.50
N ARG A 121 3.41 -9.36 13.51
CA ARG A 121 2.94 -8.18 14.22
C ARG A 121 3.29 -6.93 13.43
N ILE A 122 2.30 -6.14 13.10
CA ILE A 122 2.46 -4.86 12.41
C ILE A 122 2.21 -3.76 13.43
N ASN A 123 3.28 -3.16 13.94
CA ASN A 123 3.24 -2.19 15.04
C ASN A 123 4.10 -0.94 14.79
N LYS A 124 4.67 -0.82 13.59
CA LYS A 124 5.55 0.29 13.19
C LYS A 124 5.58 0.45 11.68
N SER A 125 5.93 1.65 11.23
CA SER A 125 6.22 1.96 9.85
C SER A 125 7.47 2.82 9.81
N ALA A 126 8.25 2.73 8.74
CA ALA A 126 9.43 3.59 8.58
C ALA A 126 9.41 4.31 7.23
N LYS A 127 10.20 5.37 7.17
CA LYS A 127 10.47 6.13 5.95
C LYS A 127 11.88 6.70 6.00
N LEU A 128 12.56 6.67 4.86
CA LEU A 128 13.83 7.36 4.70
C LEU A 128 13.57 8.82 4.27
N ILE A 129 13.97 9.79 5.09
CA ILE A 129 13.79 11.23 4.83
C ILE A 129 15.16 11.89 4.93
N ASN A 130 15.66 12.45 3.82
CA ASN A 130 16.98 13.11 3.74
C ASN A 130 18.12 12.25 4.30
N GLY A 131 18.08 10.93 4.07
CA GLY A 131 19.07 9.98 4.59
C GLY A 131 18.79 9.46 6.00
N ASN A 132 17.88 10.10 6.75
CA ASN A 132 17.50 9.67 8.09
C ASN A 132 16.39 8.62 8.03
N TYR A 133 16.61 7.51 8.72
CA TYR A 133 15.62 6.45 8.83
C TYR A 133 14.68 6.77 9.99
N VAL A 134 13.48 7.24 9.66
CA VAL A 134 12.48 7.67 10.64
C VAL A 134 11.46 6.57 10.81
N THR A 135 11.42 5.98 12.00
CA THR A 135 10.38 5.02 12.39
C THR A 135 9.26 5.78 13.10
N THR A 136 8.03 5.50 12.70
CA THR A 136 6.82 6.01 13.33
C THR A 136 5.99 4.86 13.87
N THR A 137 5.43 5.06 15.05
CA THR A 137 4.42 4.17 15.60
C THR A 137 3.06 4.48 14.97
N PRO A 138 2.16 3.49 14.86
CA PRO A 138 0.88 3.72 14.24
C PRO A 138 0.03 4.69 15.06
N LYS A 139 -0.61 5.64 14.37
CA LYS A 139 -1.40 6.71 15.00
C LYS A 139 -2.74 6.24 15.56
N THR A 140 -3.16 5.01 15.26
CA THR A 140 -4.47 4.46 15.63
C THR A 140 -4.35 2.98 16.04
N GLU A 141 -5.22 2.52 16.95
CA GLU A 141 -5.28 1.11 17.37
C GLU A 141 -5.45 0.16 16.19
N SER A 142 -6.31 0.50 15.22
CA SER A 142 -6.57 -0.31 14.01
C SER A 142 -5.33 -0.58 13.14
N SER A 143 -4.28 0.22 13.32
CA SER A 143 -3.04 0.08 12.57
C SER A 143 -2.07 -0.90 13.24
N ASN A 144 -2.23 -1.15 14.55
CA ASN A 144 -1.59 -2.24 15.28
C ASN A 144 -2.38 -3.52 15.04
N ARG A 145 -1.81 -4.47 14.31
CA ARG A 145 -2.52 -5.72 13.97
C ARG A 145 -1.58 -6.90 13.82
N TYR A 146 -2.14 -8.09 13.88
CA TYR A 146 -1.47 -9.31 13.48
C TYR A 146 -2.01 -9.75 12.12
N ILE A 147 -1.13 -10.26 11.27
CA ILE A 147 -1.53 -10.97 10.05
C ILE A 147 -1.00 -12.39 10.10
N THR A 148 -1.82 -13.36 9.71
CA THR A 148 -1.38 -14.74 9.53
C THR A 148 -0.63 -14.88 8.21
N ILE A 149 0.49 -15.59 8.25
CA ILE A 149 1.29 -16.01 7.09
C ILE A 149 1.18 -17.53 6.94
N ASN A 150 1.33 -18.05 5.72
CA ASN A 150 1.27 -19.49 5.49
C ASN A 150 2.63 -20.16 5.71
N SER A 151 2.64 -21.49 5.71
CA SER A 151 3.85 -22.31 5.90
C SER A 151 4.92 -22.04 4.85
N LYS A 152 4.54 -21.74 3.60
CA LYS A 152 5.48 -21.42 2.51
C LYS A 152 6.22 -20.10 2.75
N ILE A 153 5.53 -19.03 3.16
CA ILE A 153 6.14 -17.75 3.53
C ILE A 153 6.98 -17.92 4.79
N THR A 154 6.49 -18.67 5.77
CA THR A 154 7.22 -18.99 7.01
C THR A 154 8.54 -19.68 6.71
N ALA A 155 8.53 -20.73 5.87
CA ALA A 155 9.75 -21.44 5.45
C ALA A 155 10.72 -20.55 4.68
N MET A 156 10.21 -19.70 3.77
CA MET A 156 11.01 -18.72 3.06
C MET A 156 11.71 -17.74 4.02
N LEU A 157 10.99 -17.23 5.02
CA LEU A 157 11.53 -16.29 6.01
C LEU A 157 12.55 -16.93 6.93
N LYS A 158 12.34 -18.18 7.39
CA LYS A 158 13.35 -18.92 8.17
C LYS A 158 14.65 -19.08 7.39
N LYS A 159 14.56 -19.52 6.13
CA LYS A 159 15.73 -19.63 5.24
C LYS A 159 16.40 -18.28 5.03
N TRP A 160 15.62 -17.20 4.91
CA TRP A 160 16.18 -15.86 4.79
C TRP A 160 16.89 -15.40 6.07
N GLN A 161 16.34 -15.68 7.25
CA GLN A 161 16.93 -15.36 8.55
C GLN A 161 18.32 -15.99 8.73
N GLU A 162 18.52 -17.20 8.19
CA GLU A 162 19.81 -17.90 8.23
C GLU A 162 20.84 -17.34 7.24
N ILE A 163 20.39 -16.85 6.08
CA ILE A 163 21.25 -16.38 4.98
C ILE A 163 21.62 -14.91 5.14
N GLN A 164 20.69 -14.08 5.63
CA GLN A 164 20.83 -12.63 5.68
C GLN A 164 22.09 -12.18 6.44
N PRO A 165 22.38 -12.68 7.66
CA PRO A 165 23.57 -12.24 8.40
C PRO A 165 24.86 -12.59 7.66
N LYS A 166 24.94 -13.75 7.02
CA LYS A 166 26.14 -14.18 6.25
C LYS A 166 26.40 -13.22 5.09
N LEU A 167 25.37 -12.93 4.29
CA LEU A 167 25.47 -11.97 3.19
C LEU A 167 25.84 -10.55 3.66
N LEU A 168 25.52 -10.20 4.90
CA LEU A 168 25.79 -8.88 5.45
C LEU A 168 27.19 -8.80 6.06
N ILE A 169 27.57 -9.77 6.90
CA ILE A 169 28.87 -9.83 7.57
C ILE A 169 29.99 -10.02 6.55
N ASP A 170 29.81 -10.88 5.54
CA ASP A 170 30.83 -11.11 4.50
C ASP A 170 31.12 -9.85 3.68
N ASN A 171 30.17 -8.91 3.62
CA ASN A 171 30.28 -7.70 2.82
C ASN A 171 30.54 -6.44 3.67
N PHE A 172 30.35 -6.47 4.99
CA PHE A 172 30.28 -5.28 5.84
C PHE A 172 30.77 -5.54 7.28
N GLN A 173 31.61 -4.65 7.82
CA GLN A 173 32.40 -4.93 9.03
C GLN A 173 31.72 -4.62 10.38
N ASN A 174 30.51 -4.04 10.43
CA ASN A 174 29.89 -3.58 11.69
C ASN A 174 28.36 -3.72 11.69
N ILE A 175 27.85 -4.93 11.55
CA ILE A 175 26.40 -5.20 11.55
C ILE A 175 26.01 -5.94 12.83
N ASP A 176 25.20 -5.28 13.64
CA ASP A 176 24.53 -5.86 14.81
C ASP A 176 23.41 -6.79 14.32
N SER A 177 23.65 -8.10 14.37
CA SER A 177 22.70 -9.12 13.91
C SER A 177 21.36 -9.05 14.64
N ASP A 178 21.36 -8.60 15.89
CA ASP A 178 20.19 -8.61 16.76
C ASP A 178 19.25 -7.44 16.46
N LYS A 179 19.75 -6.43 15.74
CA LYS A 179 18.97 -5.25 15.30
C LYS A 179 18.65 -5.28 13.80
N LEU A 180 18.89 -6.40 13.13
CA LEU A 180 18.61 -6.52 11.70
C LEU A 180 17.12 -6.40 11.39
N LEU A 181 16.81 -5.50 10.45
CA LEU A 181 15.49 -5.45 9.84
C LEU A 181 15.36 -6.62 8.86
N VAL A 182 14.17 -7.22 8.78
CA VAL A 182 13.90 -8.42 7.96
C VAL A 182 14.30 -8.22 6.50
N PHE A 183 14.15 -7.01 5.97
CA PHE A 183 14.48 -6.69 4.58
C PHE A 183 15.74 -5.83 4.42
N GLN A 184 16.59 -5.74 5.43
CA GLN A 184 17.90 -5.11 5.28
C GLN A 184 18.82 -5.98 4.43
N TYR A 185 19.46 -5.39 3.43
CA TYR A 185 20.36 -6.11 2.50
C TYR A 185 21.73 -5.42 2.34
N SER A 186 21.95 -4.30 3.04
CA SER A 186 23.22 -3.57 3.07
C SER A 186 23.44 -2.97 4.46
N GLU A 187 24.59 -2.34 4.70
CA GLU A 187 24.81 -1.51 5.92
C GLU A 187 23.71 -0.47 6.13
N LYS A 188 23.17 0.07 5.04
CA LYS A 188 22.08 1.04 5.10
C LYS A 188 20.75 0.35 5.35
N HIS A 189 19.90 1.02 6.13
CA HIS A 189 18.51 0.61 6.30
C HIS A 189 17.77 0.48 4.96
N PRO A 190 16.80 -0.45 4.86
CA PRO A 190 16.01 -0.64 3.65
C PRO A 190 15.21 0.61 3.28
N SER A 191 15.12 0.88 1.98
CA SER A 191 14.37 2.01 1.44
C SER A 191 13.30 1.54 0.46
N SER A 192 12.07 1.97 0.67
CA SER A 192 10.97 1.70 -0.27
C SER A 192 11.25 2.22 -1.68
N ASP A 193 12.02 3.31 -1.81
CA ASP A 193 12.41 3.87 -3.12
C ASP A 193 13.35 2.94 -3.88
N TYR A 194 14.28 2.28 -3.17
CA TYR A 194 15.18 1.30 -3.78
C TYR A 194 14.39 0.14 -4.38
N TYR A 195 13.49 -0.48 -3.60
CA TYR A 195 12.63 -1.55 -4.09
C TYR A 195 11.74 -1.07 -5.24
N SER A 196 11.10 0.09 -5.11
CA SER A 196 10.27 0.66 -6.19
C SER A 196 11.04 0.79 -7.51
N LYS A 197 12.30 1.24 -7.47
CA LYS A 197 13.16 1.36 -8.67
C LYS A 197 13.53 0.00 -9.26
N GLN A 198 13.70 -1.04 -8.44
CA GLN A 198 14.04 -2.37 -8.95
C GLN A 198 12.92 -2.98 -9.79
N ILE A 199 11.64 -2.71 -9.48
CA ILE A 199 10.49 -3.21 -10.27
C ILE A 199 10.66 -2.81 -11.75
N LYS A 200 10.76 -1.51 -12.01
CA LYS A 200 10.94 -0.99 -13.38
C LYS A 200 12.23 -1.48 -14.01
N LYS A 201 13.32 -1.56 -13.23
CA LYS A 201 14.62 -2.04 -13.73
C LYS A 201 14.56 -3.49 -14.20
N ILE A 202 13.88 -4.38 -13.46
CA ILE A 202 13.74 -5.80 -13.81
C ILE A 202 12.86 -5.96 -15.06
N ILE A 203 11.74 -5.24 -15.14
CA ILE A 203 10.85 -5.26 -16.31
C ILE A 203 11.59 -4.83 -17.57
N VAL A 204 12.25 -3.67 -17.53
CA VAL A 204 12.97 -3.11 -18.69
C VAL A 204 14.17 -3.95 -19.07
N LYS A 205 14.99 -4.39 -18.11
CA LYS A 205 16.20 -5.19 -18.39
C LYS A 205 15.87 -6.51 -19.10
N ASN A 206 14.75 -7.14 -18.76
CA ASN A 206 14.37 -8.45 -19.30
C ASN A 206 13.28 -8.36 -20.39
N ASN A 207 12.93 -7.16 -20.86
CA ASN A 207 11.86 -6.93 -21.85
C ASN A 207 10.55 -7.65 -21.52
N LEU A 208 10.13 -7.60 -20.26
CA LEU A 208 8.91 -8.28 -19.82
C LEU A 208 7.68 -7.54 -20.32
N ASN A 209 6.71 -8.27 -20.88
CA ASN A 209 5.39 -7.74 -21.22
C ASN A 209 4.51 -7.60 -19.97
N LEU A 210 4.95 -6.78 -19.01
CA LEU A 210 4.25 -6.52 -17.75
C LEU A 210 4.01 -5.02 -17.62
N LYS A 211 2.79 -4.64 -17.24
CA LYS A 211 2.51 -3.25 -16.88
C LYS A 211 3.34 -2.85 -15.65
N PRO A 212 4.04 -1.70 -15.66
CA PRO A 212 4.79 -1.27 -14.48
C PRO A 212 3.83 -0.89 -13.35
N ILE A 213 3.99 -1.54 -12.20
CA ILE A 213 3.25 -1.20 -10.98
C ILE A 213 4.17 -0.53 -9.95
N ARG A 214 3.59 0.24 -9.04
CA ARG A 214 4.28 0.83 -7.88
C ARG A 214 4.39 -0.21 -6.79
N LEU A 215 5.27 0.06 -5.82
CA LEU A 215 5.42 -0.83 -4.67
C LEU A 215 4.13 -0.96 -3.83
N HIS A 216 3.30 0.08 -3.77
CA HIS A 216 2.01 -0.01 -3.08
C HIS A 216 1.02 -0.94 -3.79
N ASP A 217 1.18 -1.16 -5.09
CA ASP A 217 0.23 -1.88 -5.91
C ASP A 217 0.33 -3.41 -5.71
N PHE A 218 1.38 -3.90 -5.03
CA PHE A 218 1.39 -5.26 -4.49
C PHE A 218 0.27 -5.48 -3.47
N ARG A 219 -0.10 -4.45 -2.70
CA ARG A 219 -1.27 -4.52 -1.83
C ARG A 219 -2.56 -4.60 -2.63
N HIS A 220 -2.66 -3.87 -3.74
CA HIS A 220 -3.81 -3.99 -4.65
C HIS A 220 -3.88 -5.40 -5.25
N SER A 221 -2.73 -5.97 -5.62
CA SER A 221 -2.59 -7.34 -6.14
C SER A 221 -3.03 -8.38 -5.11
N HIS A 222 -2.59 -8.22 -3.86
CA HIS A 222 -3.01 -9.07 -2.75
C HIS A 222 -4.53 -9.05 -2.56
N VAL A 223 -5.15 -7.86 -2.61
CA VAL A 223 -6.61 -7.74 -2.46
C VAL A 223 -7.35 -8.34 -3.64
N ALA A 224 -6.90 -8.10 -4.86
CA ALA A 224 -7.48 -8.72 -6.05
C ALA A 224 -7.42 -10.25 -5.96
N LEU A 225 -6.31 -10.82 -5.48
CA LEU A 225 -6.17 -12.26 -5.23
C LEU A 225 -7.15 -12.77 -4.17
N LEU A 226 -7.31 -12.06 -3.05
CA LEU A 226 -8.28 -12.46 -2.02
C LEU A 226 -9.73 -12.43 -2.54
N ILE A 227 -10.08 -11.41 -3.33
CA ILE A 227 -11.42 -11.29 -3.94
C ILE A 227 -11.64 -12.43 -4.94
N HIS A 228 -10.66 -12.73 -5.78
CA HIS A 228 -10.69 -13.86 -6.71
C HIS A 228 -10.92 -15.20 -5.98
N ASN A 229 -10.35 -15.34 -4.78
CA ASN A 229 -10.53 -16.49 -3.91
C ASN A 229 -11.82 -16.45 -3.07
N ASN A 230 -12.74 -15.53 -3.34
CA ASN A 230 -14.03 -15.36 -2.66
C ASN A 230 -13.93 -15.07 -1.14
N GLU A 231 -12.87 -14.38 -0.72
CA GLU A 231 -12.70 -13.99 0.69
C GLU A 231 -13.68 -12.91 1.12
N LYS A 232 -14.12 -12.99 2.39
CA LYS A 232 -15.08 -12.03 2.96
C LYS A 232 -14.46 -10.64 3.10
N ASN A 233 -15.26 -9.61 2.83
CA ASN A 233 -14.81 -8.22 2.90
C ASN A 233 -14.33 -7.83 4.30
N THR A 234 -14.92 -8.41 5.35
CA THR A 234 -14.52 -8.23 6.75
C THR A 234 -13.10 -8.74 6.99
N THR A 235 -12.81 -9.97 6.54
CA THR A 235 -11.47 -10.58 6.59
C THR A 235 -10.44 -9.73 5.84
N ILE A 236 -10.80 -9.24 4.64
CA ILE A 236 -9.92 -8.37 3.85
C ILE A 236 -9.65 -7.06 4.61
N LYS A 237 -10.69 -6.40 5.16
CA LYS A 237 -10.56 -5.15 5.92
C LYS A 237 -9.62 -5.32 7.13
N GLU A 238 -9.83 -6.37 7.92
CA GLU A 238 -9.03 -6.68 9.10
C GLU A 238 -7.57 -6.93 8.74
N ARG A 239 -7.31 -7.80 7.76
CA ARG A 239 -5.95 -8.09 7.28
C ARG A 239 -5.21 -6.83 6.82
N LEU A 240 -5.93 -5.95 6.14
CA LEU A 240 -5.38 -4.70 5.61
C LEU A 240 -5.24 -3.60 6.69
N GLY A 241 -5.93 -3.70 7.83
CA GLY A 241 -6.02 -2.63 8.82
C GLY A 241 -6.70 -1.38 8.24
N HIS A 242 -7.76 -1.56 7.45
CA HIS A 242 -8.60 -0.45 7.00
C HIS A 242 -9.57 -0.05 8.12
N SER A 243 -9.64 1.24 8.46
CA SER A 243 -10.61 1.75 9.44
C SER A 243 -12.06 1.56 8.97
N SER A 244 -12.29 1.66 7.66
CA SER A 244 -13.61 1.47 7.05
C SER A 244 -13.59 0.40 5.97
N ILE A 245 -14.65 -0.41 5.94
CA ILE A 245 -14.95 -1.37 4.86
C ILE A 245 -15.17 -0.67 3.52
N THR A 246 -15.72 0.55 3.55
CA THR A 246 -16.03 1.38 2.38
C THR A 246 -14.77 1.65 1.57
N THR A 247 -13.61 1.81 2.21
CA THR A 247 -12.33 1.97 1.50
C THR A 247 -12.02 0.78 0.61
N THR A 248 -12.32 -0.45 1.06
CA THR A 248 -12.12 -1.65 0.25
C THR A 248 -13.16 -1.72 -0.87
N ILE A 249 -14.44 -1.48 -0.57
CA ILE A 249 -15.53 -1.58 -1.55
C ILE A 249 -15.40 -0.51 -2.66
N ASP A 250 -15.15 0.74 -2.30
CA ASP A 250 -15.00 1.86 -3.25
C ASP A 250 -13.85 1.67 -4.24
N THR A 251 -12.86 0.89 -3.82
CA THR A 251 -11.60 0.63 -4.51
C THR A 251 -11.71 -0.62 -5.36
N TYR A 252 -12.18 -1.74 -4.80
CA TYR A 252 -12.16 -3.06 -5.44
C TYR A 252 -13.53 -3.66 -5.75
N GLY A 253 -14.63 -2.95 -5.49
CA GLY A 253 -15.99 -3.45 -5.65
C GLY A 253 -16.28 -4.00 -7.05
N HIS A 254 -15.65 -3.45 -8.08
CA HIS A 254 -15.76 -3.88 -9.46
C HIS A 254 -15.10 -5.25 -9.76
N LEU A 255 -14.23 -5.75 -8.87
CA LEU A 255 -13.59 -7.05 -9.01
C LEU A 255 -14.45 -8.20 -8.47
N TYR A 256 -15.51 -7.90 -7.71
CA TYR A 256 -16.38 -8.95 -7.20
C TYR A 256 -17.20 -9.55 -8.34
N PRO A 257 -17.27 -10.89 -8.43
CA PRO A 257 -18.12 -11.53 -9.42
C PRO A 257 -19.57 -11.09 -9.22
N ASN A 258 -20.29 -10.84 -10.31
CA ASN A 258 -21.72 -10.56 -10.26
C ASN A 258 -22.43 -11.81 -9.73
N SER A 259 -22.74 -11.78 -8.44
CA SER A 259 -23.10 -12.96 -7.66
C SER A 259 -24.60 -13.23 -7.70
N GLN A 260 -25.39 -12.45 -8.43
CA GLN A 260 -26.85 -12.60 -8.44
C GLN A 260 -27.28 -13.97 -8.98
N LYS A 261 -26.66 -14.46 -10.05
CA LYS A 261 -27.00 -15.79 -10.61
C LYS A 261 -26.58 -16.92 -9.67
N SER A 262 -25.31 -16.93 -9.22
CA SER A 262 -24.84 -17.94 -8.26
C SER A 262 -25.59 -17.91 -6.91
N MET A 263 -26.08 -16.74 -6.48
CA MET A 263 -26.95 -16.62 -5.32
C MET A 263 -28.33 -17.21 -5.60
N SER A 264 -28.89 -16.94 -6.78
CA SER A 264 -30.15 -17.53 -7.23
C SER A 264 -30.06 -19.05 -7.31
N ASP A 265 -29.01 -19.58 -7.91
CA ASP A 265 -28.77 -21.03 -8.06
C ASP A 265 -28.66 -21.74 -6.68
N LYS A 266 -28.31 -21.02 -5.61
CA LYS A 266 -28.31 -21.58 -4.25
C LYS A 266 -29.73 -21.77 -3.71
N PHE A 267 -30.71 -21.01 -4.20
CA PHE A 267 -32.10 -21.18 -3.80
C PHE A 267 -32.72 -22.45 -4.38
N ASP A 268 -32.18 -23.00 -5.46
CA ASP A 268 -32.60 -24.29 -6.03
C ASP A 268 -32.38 -25.46 -5.07
N ASN A 269 -31.51 -25.30 -4.06
CA ASN A 269 -31.27 -26.34 -3.03
C ASN A 269 -32.33 -26.35 -1.92
N TYR A 270 -33.35 -25.49 -1.98
CA TYR A 270 -34.46 -25.51 -1.04
C TYR A 270 -35.67 -26.17 -1.70
N ASP A 271 -36.01 -27.38 -1.27
CA ASP A 271 -37.17 -28.15 -1.73
C ASP A 271 -38.47 -27.59 -1.12
N ILE A 272 -38.80 -26.34 -1.43
CA ILE A 272 -40.05 -25.65 -1.02
C ILE A 272 -40.86 -25.15 -2.22
N PHE A 273 -40.45 -25.54 -3.43
CA PHE A 273 -41.08 -25.15 -4.69
C PHE A 273 -41.88 -26.30 -5.32
N GLU A 274 -42.59 -27.09 -4.51
CA GLU A 274 -43.61 -28.03 -5.00
C GLU A 274 -44.95 -27.29 -5.19
N LEU A 275 -45.61 -27.51 -6.34
CA LEU A 275 -46.94 -27.00 -6.67
C LEU A 275 -48.03 -28.00 -6.29
#